data_AF-A0A926INY8-F1
#
_entry.id   AF-A0A926INY8-F1
#
_cell.length_a   1.000
_cell.length_b   1.000
_cell.length_c   1.000
_cell.angle_alpha   90.00
_cell.angle_beta   90.00
_cell.angle_gamma   90.00
#
_symmetry.space_group_name_H-M   'P 1'
#
loop_
_entity.id
_entity.type
_entity.pdbx_description
1 polymer ?
#
loop_
_entity_poly.entity_id
_entity_poly.type
_entity_poly.pdbx_seq_one_letter_code
_entity_poly.pdbx_strand_id
1 'polypeptide(L)'
;YACASGMSFLSTDTKGDLARNYGNVCKQYGYNVAVIDLRNPVQSDTFNMLSMVNKYMDAYRETRELSDKAKAEKYAKITAKTIIYSGEGDASSYGQNAFFYDAAEGLLTSIILLVAEYCEPAERHIISVFKMIQDLLAPLPCSCLNRQPKTDRSHPRF
;
A
#
# COMPACT_ATOMS: atom_id res chain seq x y z
N TYR A 1 -23.66 -24.45 -0.49
CA TYR A 1 -24.68 -23.40 -0.71
C TYR A 1 -24.14 -22.31 -1.64
N ALA A 2 -23.15 -21.50 -1.23
CA ALA A 2 -22.64 -20.39 -2.03
C ALA A 2 -22.22 -20.75 -3.46
N CYS A 3 -21.47 -21.84 -3.66
CA CYS A 3 -21.06 -22.32 -5.00
C CYS A 3 -22.25 -22.74 -5.88
N ALA A 4 -23.31 -23.28 -5.29
CA ALA A 4 -24.49 -23.74 -6.03
C ALA A 4 -25.44 -22.58 -6.36
N SER A 5 -25.43 -21.52 -5.54
CA SER A 5 -26.25 -20.32 -5.76
C SER A 5 -25.59 -19.31 -6.70
N GLY A 6 -24.38 -19.56 -7.21
CA GLY A 6 -23.66 -18.63 -8.09
C GLY A 6 -23.19 -17.34 -7.41
N MET A 7 -23.24 -17.28 -6.07
CA MET A 7 -22.85 -16.08 -5.31
C MET A 7 -21.34 -16.06 -5.11
N SER A 8 -20.70 -14.90 -5.38
CA SER A 8 -19.32 -14.64 -5.00
C SER A 8 -19.19 -14.52 -3.49
N PHE A 9 -18.11 -15.05 -2.92
CA PHE A 9 -17.85 -15.01 -1.49
C PHE A 9 -16.36 -14.87 -1.20
N LEU A 10 -16.06 -14.36 -0.01
CA LEU A 10 -14.72 -14.31 0.58
C LEU A 10 -14.74 -15.14 1.87
N SER A 11 -13.68 -15.90 2.12
CA SER A 11 -13.54 -16.65 3.37
C SER A 11 -12.16 -16.43 3.97
N THR A 12 -12.12 -16.16 5.27
CA THR A 12 -10.88 -16.07 6.05
C THR A 12 -10.57 -17.46 6.61
N ASP A 13 -9.52 -18.09 6.10
CA ASP A 13 -9.15 -19.47 6.45
C ASP A 13 -7.80 -19.52 7.19
N THR A 14 -7.88 -19.67 8.51
CA THR A 14 -6.71 -19.71 9.40
C THR A 14 -5.96 -21.04 9.37
N LYS A 15 -6.45 -22.08 8.67
CA LYS A 15 -5.73 -23.36 8.49
C LYS A 15 -5.38 -23.69 7.04
N GLY A 16 -6.05 -23.06 6.09
CA GLY A 16 -5.92 -23.33 4.65
C GLY A 16 -6.68 -24.59 4.20
N ASP A 17 -7.49 -25.21 5.07
CA ASP A 17 -8.24 -26.43 4.75
C ASP A 17 -9.36 -26.16 3.73
N LEU A 18 -10.00 -24.99 3.81
CA LEU A 18 -11.06 -24.61 2.88
C LEU A 18 -10.50 -24.45 1.47
N ALA A 19 -9.38 -23.73 1.34
CA ALA A 19 -8.72 -23.53 0.05
C ALA A 19 -8.25 -24.87 -0.55
N ARG A 20 -7.61 -25.74 0.26
CA ARG A 20 -7.10 -27.05 -0.19
C ARG A 20 -8.22 -28.00 -0.61
N ASN A 21 -9.25 -28.15 0.22
CA ASN A 21 -10.28 -29.17 0.02
C ASN A 21 -11.38 -28.71 -0.94
N TYR A 22 -11.74 -27.42 -0.90
CA TYR A 22 -12.89 -26.89 -1.63
C TYR A 22 -12.53 -25.95 -2.77
N GLY A 23 -11.26 -25.55 -2.93
CA GLY A 23 -10.83 -24.71 -4.05
C GLY A 23 -11.11 -25.34 -5.41
N ASN A 24 -10.80 -26.63 -5.58
CA ASN A 24 -11.10 -27.36 -6.82
C ASN A 24 -12.60 -27.55 -7.03
N VAL A 25 -13.37 -27.75 -5.95
CA VAL A 25 -14.83 -27.83 -6.03
C VAL A 25 -15.39 -26.51 -6.56
N CYS A 26 -14.95 -25.35 -6.04
CA CYS A 26 -15.40 -24.05 -6.53
C CYS A 26 -15.10 -23.86 -8.02
N LYS A 27 -13.91 -24.30 -8.49
CA LYS A 27 -13.56 -24.27 -9.93
C LYS A 27 -14.49 -25.12 -10.78
N GLN A 28 -14.94 -26.28 -10.30
CA GLN A 28 -15.92 -27.13 -11.01
C GLN A 28 -17.28 -26.44 -11.16
N TYR A 29 -17.64 -25.55 -10.23
CA TYR A 29 -18.82 -24.68 -10.35
C TYR A 29 -18.58 -23.42 -11.21
N GLY A 30 -17.43 -23.31 -11.89
CA GLY A 30 -17.10 -22.20 -12.78
C GLY A 30 -16.56 -20.95 -12.09
N TYR A 31 -16.18 -21.03 -10.81
CA TYR A 31 -15.62 -19.88 -10.09
C TYR A 31 -14.15 -19.64 -10.45
N ASN A 32 -13.78 -18.36 -10.54
CA ASN A 32 -12.38 -17.95 -10.47
C ASN A 32 -11.96 -17.90 -9.00
N VAL A 33 -11.09 -18.81 -8.58
CA VAL A 33 -10.64 -18.94 -7.19
C VAL A 33 -9.25 -18.33 -7.06
N ALA A 34 -9.11 -17.35 -6.17
CA ALA A 34 -7.83 -16.78 -5.77
C ALA A 34 -7.60 -17.02 -4.27
N VAL A 35 -6.40 -17.45 -3.91
CA VAL A 35 -5.99 -17.76 -2.54
C VAL A 35 -4.83 -16.85 -2.15
N ILE A 36 -5.08 -15.99 -1.16
CA ILE A 36 -4.05 -15.15 -0.55
C ILE A 36 -3.53 -15.85 0.70
N ASP A 37 -2.43 -16.60 0.57
CA ASP A 37 -1.75 -17.27 1.69
C ASP A 37 -0.68 -16.37 2.30
N LEU A 38 -1.02 -15.74 3.41
CA LEU A 38 -0.11 -14.88 4.16
C LEU A 38 1.00 -15.67 4.88
N ARG A 39 0.89 -17.00 5.03
CA ARG A 39 1.96 -17.82 5.65
C ARG A 39 3.07 -18.14 4.66
N ASN A 40 2.71 -18.39 3.40
CA ASN A 40 3.65 -18.74 2.34
C ASN A 40 3.48 -17.79 1.14
N PRO A 41 3.94 -16.54 1.24
CA PRO A 41 3.66 -15.50 0.24
C PRO A 41 4.21 -15.84 -1.16
N VAL A 42 5.26 -16.67 -1.26
CA VAL A 42 5.84 -17.09 -2.55
C VAL A 42 4.96 -18.09 -3.31
N GLN A 43 4.14 -18.87 -2.60
CA GLN A 43 3.24 -19.87 -3.19
C GLN A 43 1.79 -19.36 -3.26
N SER A 44 1.54 -18.13 -2.82
CA SER A 44 0.25 -17.47 -2.83
C SER A 44 -0.05 -16.86 -4.20
N ASP A 45 -1.34 -16.67 -4.50
CA ASP A 45 -1.73 -15.82 -5.62
C ASP A 45 -1.32 -14.37 -5.36
N THR A 46 -1.02 -13.65 -6.44
CA THR A 46 -0.56 -12.25 -6.38
C THR A 46 -1.74 -11.30 -6.26
N PHE A 47 -1.64 -10.32 -5.35
CA PHE A 47 -2.62 -9.25 -5.21
C PHE A 47 -1.93 -7.89 -5.09
N ASN A 48 -2.33 -6.95 -5.94
CA ASN A 48 -1.89 -5.56 -5.87
C ASN A 48 -3.05 -4.66 -5.42
N MET A 49 -2.92 -4.07 -4.24
CA MET A 49 -3.88 -3.12 -3.67
C MET A 49 -4.07 -1.86 -4.53
N LEU A 50 -3.08 -1.49 -5.35
CA LEU A 50 -3.14 -0.34 -6.24
C LEU A 50 -3.72 -0.67 -7.62
N SER A 51 -4.13 -1.91 -7.87
CA SER A 51 -4.61 -2.36 -9.19
C SER A 51 -5.74 -1.49 -9.76
N MET A 52 -6.71 -1.08 -8.95
CA MET A 52 -7.79 -0.19 -9.39
C MET A 52 -7.28 1.22 -9.69
N VAL A 53 -6.40 1.77 -8.84
CA VAL A 53 -5.80 3.09 -9.07
C VAL A 53 -5.01 3.08 -10.37
N ASN A 54 -4.17 2.06 -10.59
CA ASN A 54 -3.36 1.89 -11.79
C ASN A 54 -4.25 1.80 -13.03
N LYS A 55 -5.29 0.96 -13.01
CA LYS A 55 -6.23 0.79 -14.12
C LYS A 55 -6.87 2.12 -14.55
N TYR A 56 -7.38 2.90 -13.61
CA TYR A 56 -8.03 4.17 -13.93
C TYR A 56 -7.04 5.28 -14.28
N MET A 57 -5.83 5.24 -13.71
CA MET A 57 -4.77 6.18 -14.09
C MET A 57 -4.25 5.91 -15.49
N ASP A 58 -4.12 4.64 -15.89
CA ASP A 58 -3.75 4.24 -17.25
C ASP A 58 -4.85 4.61 -18.24
N ALA A 59 -6.12 4.34 -17.91
CA ALA A 59 -7.26 4.80 -18.71
C ALA A 59 -7.25 6.34 -18.88
N TYR A 60 -6.96 7.09 -17.81
CA TYR A 60 -6.83 8.55 -17.89
C TYR A 60 -5.67 9.00 -18.78
N ARG A 61 -4.54 8.29 -18.81
CA ARG A 61 -3.43 8.62 -19.72
C ARG A 61 -3.82 8.47 -21.18
N GLU A 62 -4.63 7.45 -21.49
CA GLU A 62 -5.10 7.16 -22.83
C GLU A 62 -6.20 8.13 -23.30
N THR A 63 -7.24 8.31 -22.48
CA THR A 63 -8.45 9.06 -22.87
C THR A 63 -8.40 10.53 -22.48
N ARG A 64 -7.58 10.90 -21.50
CA ARG A 64 -7.56 12.22 -20.83
C ARG A 64 -8.91 12.63 -20.22
N GLU A 65 -9.80 11.67 -19.95
CA GLU A 65 -11.09 11.95 -19.31
C GLU A 65 -10.96 12.21 -17.81
N LEU A 66 -11.47 13.36 -17.37
CA LEU A 66 -11.51 13.72 -15.94
C LEU A 66 -12.27 12.70 -15.08
N SER A 67 -13.21 11.97 -15.69
CA SER A 67 -14.02 10.94 -15.02
C SER A 67 -13.15 9.81 -14.46
N ASP A 68 -12.13 9.38 -15.21
CA ASP A 68 -11.24 8.29 -14.81
C ASP A 68 -10.22 8.75 -13.78
N LYS A 69 -9.73 9.99 -13.90
CA LYS A 69 -8.88 10.60 -12.86
C LYS A 69 -9.61 10.67 -11.51
N ALA A 70 -10.88 11.09 -11.51
CA ALA A 70 -11.69 11.13 -10.30
C ALA A 70 -11.94 9.73 -9.69
N LYS A 71 -12.11 8.70 -10.53
CA LYS A 71 -12.20 7.31 -10.06
C LYS A 71 -10.88 6.86 -9.43
N ALA A 72 -9.74 7.12 -10.07
CA ALA A 72 -8.42 6.78 -9.55
C ALA A 72 -8.19 7.42 -8.17
N GLU A 73 -8.51 8.71 -8.01
CA GLU A 73 -8.43 9.44 -6.74
C GLU A 73 -9.34 8.83 -5.66
N LYS A 74 -10.59 8.51 -6.02
CA LYS A 74 -11.52 7.85 -5.11
C LYS A 74 -10.96 6.51 -4.60
N TYR A 75 -10.41 5.69 -5.49
CA TYR A 75 -9.81 4.41 -5.09
C TYR A 75 -8.55 4.60 -4.26
N ALA A 76 -7.71 5.58 -4.60
CA ALA A 76 -6.52 5.90 -3.80
C ALA A 76 -6.91 6.30 -2.36
N LYS A 77 -7.95 7.11 -2.21
CA LYS A 77 -8.49 7.52 -0.90
C LYS A 77 -9.07 6.34 -0.12
N ILE A 78 -9.81 5.44 -0.77
CA ILE A 78 -10.33 4.22 -0.12
C ILE A 78 -9.17 3.35 0.37
N THR A 79 -8.17 3.10 -0.48
CA THR A 79 -6.98 2.33 -0.10
C THR A 79 -6.24 2.97 1.06
N ALA A 80 -6.07 4.30 1.05
CA ALA A 80 -5.43 5.03 2.13
C ALA A 80 -6.21 4.90 3.45
N LYS A 81 -7.54 5.10 3.42
CA LYS A 81 -8.40 4.88 4.57
C LYS A 81 -8.28 3.47 5.12
N THR A 82 -8.31 2.46 4.25
CA THR A 82 -8.21 1.06 4.68
C THR A 82 -6.87 0.77 5.36
N ILE A 83 -5.77 1.38 4.92
CA ILE A 83 -4.44 1.19 5.54
C ILE A 83 -4.37 1.90 6.90
N ILE A 84 -4.89 3.12 7.01
CA ILE A 84 -4.79 3.94 8.22
C ILE A 84 -5.79 3.49 9.30
N TYR A 85 -7.00 3.13 8.90
CA TYR A 85 -8.10 2.72 9.77
C TYR A 85 -8.33 1.21 9.72
N SER A 86 -7.28 0.39 9.59
CA SER A 86 -7.35 -1.07 9.43
C SER A 86 -7.88 -1.86 10.66
N GLY A 87 -8.61 -1.22 11.56
CA GLY A 87 -9.23 -1.80 12.76
C GLY A 87 -10.67 -1.32 12.96
N GLU A 88 -11.42 -2.01 13.83
CA GLU A 88 -12.84 -1.79 14.13
C GLU A 88 -13.09 -0.52 14.99
N GLY A 89 -12.35 0.55 14.72
CA GLY A 89 -12.46 1.83 15.42
C GLY A 89 -12.80 2.93 14.42
N ASP A 90 -14.00 3.51 14.56
CA ASP A 90 -14.39 4.71 13.82
C ASP A 90 -13.41 5.86 14.08
N ALA A 91 -13.22 6.73 13.09
CA ALA A 91 -12.38 7.93 13.19
C ALA A 91 -12.73 8.80 14.43
N SER A 92 -13.95 8.68 14.96
CA SER A 92 -14.44 9.34 16.17
C SER A 92 -13.81 8.82 17.47
N SER A 93 -13.30 7.59 17.50
CA SER A 93 -12.66 6.99 18.69
C SER A 93 -11.25 7.51 18.97
N TYR A 94 -10.62 8.20 18.02
CA TYR A 94 -9.22 8.64 18.15
C TYR A 94 -9.03 10.00 18.84
N GLY A 95 -10.12 10.68 19.22
CA GLY A 95 -10.08 11.92 20.00
C GLY A 95 -9.13 12.96 19.40
N GLN A 96 -8.15 13.44 20.18
CA GLN A 96 -7.17 14.44 19.73
C GLN A 96 -6.20 13.91 18.65
N ASN A 97 -6.07 12.58 18.51
CA ASN A 97 -5.20 12.00 17.47
C ASN A 97 -5.87 11.96 16.09
N ALA A 98 -7.18 12.22 16.00
CA ALA A 98 -7.92 12.21 14.72
C ALA A 98 -7.29 13.13 13.67
N PHE A 99 -6.72 14.27 14.09
CA PHE A 99 -6.00 15.18 13.20
C PHE A 99 -4.81 14.50 12.49
N PHE A 100 -4.03 13.68 13.20
CA PHE A 100 -2.88 12.98 12.62
C PHE A 100 -3.32 11.86 11.67
N TYR A 101 -4.43 11.18 11.96
CA TYR A 101 -4.98 10.14 11.08
C TYR A 101 -5.56 10.71 9.78
N ASP A 102 -6.25 11.85 9.84
CA ASP A 102 -6.73 12.57 8.66
C ASP A 102 -5.57 13.11 7.81
N ALA A 103 -4.55 13.70 8.46
CA ALA A 103 -3.33 14.14 7.78
C ALA A 103 -2.58 12.97 7.11
N ALA A 104 -2.49 11.82 7.78
CA ALA A 104 -1.85 10.61 7.23
C ALA A 104 -2.63 10.04 6.03
N GLU A 105 -3.97 10.05 6.08
CA GLU A 105 -4.83 9.67 4.95
C GLU A 105 -4.54 10.54 3.72
N GLY A 106 -4.52 11.86 3.89
CA GLY A 106 -4.24 12.81 2.80
C GLY A 106 -2.85 12.64 2.20
N LEU A 107 -1.83 12.46 3.04
CA LEU A 107 -0.45 12.21 2.63
C LEU A 107 -0.35 10.90 1.84
N LEU A 108 -0.89 9.80 2.38
CA LEU A 108 -0.79 8.49 1.75
C LEU A 108 -1.54 8.44 0.41
N THR A 109 -2.70 9.09 0.34
CA THR A 109 -3.45 9.25 -0.93
C THR A 109 -2.62 9.96 -1.99
N SER A 110 -1.92 11.03 -1.61
CA SER A 110 -1.08 11.81 -2.51
C SER A 110 0.11 11.00 -3.04
N ILE A 111 0.80 10.26 -2.17
CA ILE A 111 1.93 9.41 -2.58
C ILE A 111 1.46 8.25 -3.47
N ILE A 112 0.30 7.65 -3.19
CA ILE A 112 -0.28 6.60 -4.06
C ILE A 112 -0.50 7.14 -5.48
N LEU A 113 -1.06 8.34 -5.62
CA LEU A 113 -1.28 8.96 -6.93
C LEU A 113 0.04 9.28 -7.63
N LEU A 114 1.05 9.76 -6.90
CA LEU A 114 2.39 9.99 -7.45
C LEU A 114 3.02 8.69 -7.97
N VAL A 115 2.93 7.57 -7.23
CA VAL A 115 3.39 6.27 -7.72
C VAL A 115 2.66 5.88 -9.01
N ALA A 116 1.34 6.01 -9.03
CA ALA A 116 0.53 5.63 -10.19
C ALA A 116 0.82 6.52 -11.43
N GLU A 117 1.19 7.78 -11.22
CA GLU A 117 1.44 8.77 -12.27
C GLU A 117 2.89 8.78 -12.79
N TYR A 118 3.88 8.48 -11.95
CA TYR A 118 5.28 8.63 -12.35
C TYR A 118 6.08 7.32 -12.43
N CYS A 119 5.66 6.26 -11.73
CA CYS A 119 6.40 5.00 -11.76
C CYS A 119 6.04 4.12 -12.96
N GLU A 120 6.98 3.27 -13.34
CA GLU A 120 6.76 2.20 -14.32
C GLU A 120 5.76 1.16 -13.79
N PRO A 121 4.96 0.49 -14.65
CA PRO A 121 3.90 -0.42 -14.22
C PRO A 121 4.33 -1.50 -13.21
N ALA A 122 5.56 -2.03 -13.33
CA ALA A 122 6.11 -3.03 -12.42
C ALA A 122 6.35 -2.48 -11.00
N GLU A 123 6.60 -1.18 -10.89
CA GLU A 123 6.90 -0.49 -9.64
C GLU A 123 5.65 0.12 -8.99
N ARG A 124 4.48 0.01 -9.62
CA ARG A 124 3.21 0.55 -9.07
C ARG A 124 2.58 -0.39 -8.05
N HIS A 125 3.27 -0.60 -6.94
CA HIS A 125 2.85 -1.45 -5.84
C HIS A 125 3.08 -0.76 -4.50
N ILE A 126 2.44 -1.26 -3.45
CA ILE A 126 2.43 -0.60 -2.13
C ILE A 126 3.83 -0.43 -1.53
N ILE A 127 4.77 -1.32 -1.85
CA ILE A 127 6.15 -1.24 -1.37
C ILE A 127 6.83 0.04 -1.89
N SER A 128 6.55 0.48 -3.12
CA SER A 128 7.10 1.74 -3.67
C SER A 128 6.56 2.97 -2.93
N VAL A 129 5.28 2.95 -2.53
CA VAL A 129 4.68 4.00 -1.68
C VAL A 129 5.43 4.07 -0.35
N PHE A 130 5.66 2.93 0.30
CA PHE A 130 6.37 2.87 1.57
C PHE A 130 7.85 3.26 1.44
N LYS A 131 8.53 2.87 0.38
CA LYS A 131 9.91 3.30 0.09
C LYS A 131 10.00 4.82 -0.01
N MET A 132 9.09 5.46 -0.76
CA MET A 132 9.06 6.92 -0.81
C MET A 132 8.84 7.57 0.56
N ILE A 133 7.97 7.00 1.40
CA ILE A 133 7.77 7.50 2.77
C ILE A 133 9.06 7.35 3.59
N GLN A 134 9.76 6.22 3.47
CA GLN A 134 11.04 5.98 4.15
C GLN A 134 12.12 6.97 3.69
N ASP A 135 12.20 7.23 2.39
CA ASP A 135 13.15 8.19 1.82
C ASP A 135 12.87 9.62 2.30
N LEU A 136 11.59 9.99 2.44
CA LEU A 136 11.19 11.29 3.00
C LEU A 136 11.52 11.44 4.49
N LEU A 137 11.55 10.34 5.24
CA LEU A 137 11.90 10.32 6.66
C LEU A 137 13.41 10.19 6.91
N ALA A 138 14.19 9.83 5.89
CA ALA A 138 15.62 9.65 6.03
C ALA A 138 16.29 10.98 6.38
N PRO A 139 17.21 11.01 7.38
CA PRO A 139 17.95 12.22 7.70
C PRO A 139 18.81 12.61 6.49
N LEU A 140 18.74 13.89 6.11
CA LEU A 140 19.60 14.41 5.06
C LEU A 140 21.07 14.22 5.47
N PRO A 141 21.96 13.80 4.55
CA PRO A 141 23.37 13.69 4.86
C PRO A 141 23.89 15.04 5.35
N CYS A 142 24.32 15.11 6.61
CA CYS A 142 24.91 16.30 7.19
C CYS A 142 26.19 16.68 6.44
N SER A 143 26.11 17.57 5.45
CA SER A 143 27.29 18.08 4.74
C SER A 143 27.96 19.28 5.43
N CYS A 144 27.62 19.63 6.68
CA CYS A 144 28.19 20.82 7.31
C CYS A 144 28.17 20.87 8.85
N LEU A 145 28.57 19.79 9.57
CA LEU A 145 28.93 19.96 10.99
C LEU A 145 29.94 18.93 11.52
N ASN A 146 31.08 18.79 10.85
CA ASN A 146 32.27 18.18 11.44
C ASN A 146 33.52 19.03 11.13
N ARG A 147 33.50 20.31 11.54
CA ARG A 147 34.73 21.00 11.92
C ARG A 147 35.00 20.66 13.38
N GLN A 148 35.62 19.51 13.63
CA GLN A 148 36.40 19.38 14.86
C GLN A 148 37.53 20.41 14.77
N PRO A 149 37.73 21.31 15.75
CA PRO A 149 38.91 22.13 15.78
C PRO A 149 40.10 21.19 16.00
N LYS A 150 40.98 21.06 14.99
CA LYS A 150 42.31 20.48 15.19
C LYS A 150 43.02 21.36 16.20
N THR A 151 43.07 20.92 17.46
CA THR A 151 43.97 21.51 18.45
C THR A 151 45.37 21.07 18.06
N ASP A 152 46.11 22.02 17.52
CA ASP A 152 47.51 21.89 17.14
C ASP A 152 48.33 21.62 18.40
N ARG A 153 48.78 20.38 18.60
CA ARG A 153 49.75 20.05 19.65
C ARG A 153 51.14 20.39 19.13
N SER A 154 51.50 21.66 19.21
CA SER A 154 52.85 22.14 18.92
C SER A 154 53.53 22.72 20.18
N HIS A 155 54.32 21.85 20.84
CA HIS A 155 55.57 22.10 21.59
C HIS A 155 55.59 22.85 22.95
N PRO A 156 56.71 22.80 23.72
CA PRO A 156 57.74 21.76 23.92
C PRO A 156 58.02 21.47 25.43
N ARG A 157 59.02 20.63 25.69
CA ARG A 157 59.56 20.22 27.01
C ARG A 157 59.87 21.41 27.94
N PHE A 158 59.59 21.23 29.23
CA PHE A 158 60.57 21.27 30.34
C PHE A 158 60.16 20.24 31.39
#